data_AF-A0A1C6NHZ8-F1
#
_entry.id   AF-A0A1C6NHZ8-F1
#
_cell.length_a   1.000
_cell.length_b   1.000
_cell.length_c   1.000
_cell.angle_alpha   90.00
_cell.angle_beta   90.00
_cell.angle_gamma   90.00
#
_symmetry.space_group_name_H-M   'P 1'
#
loop_
_entity.id
_entity.type
_entity.pdbx_description
1 polymer ?
#
loop_
_entity_poly.entity_id
_entity_poly.type
_entity_poly.pdbx_seq_one_letter_code
_entity_poly.pdbx_strand_id
1 'polypeptide(L)'
;MTRPDSEGSEAAVSGLRQIEGYLMAHTYRRTARAEAEAFADLLPWLTEAQYEEVVRIYTADRLDLTRRMLKTIRRRGTELQREYADRYEKLRRGLLCKVTALLLVATSVSVLNLVLVLDR
;
A
#
# COMPACT_ATOMS: atom_id res chain seq x y z
N MET A 1 -4.03 26.01 13.09
CA MET A 1 -5.40 25.77 13.62
C MET A 1 -5.86 24.42 13.07
N THR A 2 -5.36 23.32 13.65
CA THR A 2 -5.71 21.95 13.24
C THR A 2 -7.09 21.62 13.79
N ARG A 3 -7.95 21.04 12.97
CA ARG A 3 -9.37 20.80 13.27
C ARG A 3 -9.47 19.62 14.26
N PRO A 4 -10.10 19.76 15.44
CA PRO A 4 -10.08 18.73 16.49
C PRO A 4 -10.78 17.41 16.11
N ASP A 5 -11.54 17.37 15.00
CA ASP A 5 -12.16 16.16 14.46
C ASP A 5 -11.19 15.30 13.61
N SER A 6 -10.06 15.85 13.15
CA SER A 6 -9.09 15.08 12.36
C SER A 6 -8.30 14.07 13.19
N GLU A 7 -8.01 14.39 14.47
CA GLU A 7 -7.26 13.50 15.37
C GLU A 7 -8.07 12.25 15.74
N GLY A 8 -9.37 12.43 16.01
CA GLY A 8 -10.28 11.31 16.27
C GLY A 8 -10.47 10.40 15.05
N SER A 9 -10.52 10.98 13.85
CA SER A 9 -10.60 10.22 12.60
C SER A 9 -9.32 9.43 12.31
N GLU A 10 -8.14 10.00 12.56
CA GLU A 10 -6.86 9.33 12.32
C GLU A 10 -6.65 8.17 13.30
N ALA A 11 -7.00 8.36 14.57
CA ALA A 11 -6.99 7.30 15.57
C ALA A 11 -7.95 6.15 15.21
N ALA A 12 -9.16 6.47 14.76
CA ALA A 12 -10.15 5.47 14.32
C ALA A 12 -9.64 4.66 13.11
N VAL A 13 -9.05 5.33 12.12
CA VAL A 13 -8.48 4.69 10.93
C VAL A 13 -7.29 3.80 11.30
N SER A 14 -6.44 4.23 12.25
CA SER A 14 -5.32 3.42 12.76
C SER A 14 -5.82 2.16 13.47
N GLY A 15 -6.81 2.31 14.35
CA GLY A 15 -7.44 1.19 15.07
C GLY A 15 -8.08 0.18 14.12
N LEU A 16 -8.78 0.65 13.08
CA LEU A 16 -9.37 -0.22 12.07
C LEU A 16 -8.32 -1.05 11.33
N ARG A 17 -7.20 -0.43 10.90
CA ARG A 17 -6.10 -1.14 10.23
C ARG A 17 -5.48 -2.21 11.13
N GLN A 18 -5.37 -1.95 12.44
CA GLN A 18 -4.84 -2.92 13.38
C GLN A 18 -5.79 -4.12 13.54
N ILE A 19 -7.10 -3.88 13.65
CA ILE A 19 -8.12 -4.93 13.73
C ILE A 19 -8.14 -5.75 12.44
N GLU A 20 -8.10 -5.10 11.28
CA GLU A 20 -8.03 -5.76 9.97
C GLU A 20 -6.79 -6.66 9.88
N GLY A 21 -5.62 -6.15 10.28
CA GLY A 21 -4.39 -6.93 10.32
C GLY A 21 -4.48 -8.15 11.25
N TYR A 22 -5.09 -7.98 12.43
CA TYR A 22 -5.33 -9.09 13.36
C TYR A 22 -6.28 -10.14 12.76
N LEU A 23 -7.40 -9.70 12.19
CA LEU A 23 -8.40 -10.59 11.59
C LEU A 23 -7.79 -11.38 10.43
N MET A 24 -7.03 -10.72 9.58
CA MET A 24 -6.35 -11.35 8.45
C MET A 24 -5.32 -12.39 8.94
N ALA A 25 -4.50 -12.05 9.94
CA ALA A 25 -3.55 -12.97 10.54
C ALA A 25 -4.23 -14.18 11.18
N HIS A 26 -5.36 -13.98 11.85
CA HIS A 26 -6.15 -15.04 12.45
C HIS A 26 -6.74 -15.97 11.38
N THR A 27 -7.29 -15.41 10.29
CA THR A 27 -7.78 -16.18 9.14
C THR A 27 -6.67 -17.03 8.51
N TYR A 28 -5.50 -16.44 8.24
CA TYR A 28 -4.36 -17.19 7.68
C TYR A 28 -3.92 -18.35 8.58
N ARG A 29 -3.93 -18.18 9.90
CA ARG A 29 -3.61 -19.27 10.84
C ARG A 29 -4.63 -20.39 10.77
N ARG A 30 -5.92 -20.07 10.72
CA ARG A 30 -6.98 -21.09 10.59
C ARG A 30 -6.89 -21.83 9.26
N THR A 31 -6.70 -21.11 8.16
CA THR A 31 -6.55 -21.71 6.83
C THR A 31 -5.32 -22.61 6.76
N ALA A 32 -4.15 -22.14 7.24
CA ALA A 32 -2.93 -22.94 7.23
C ALA A 32 -3.07 -24.23 8.06
N ARG A 33 -3.79 -24.17 9.18
CA ARG A 33 -4.09 -25.35 9.99
C ARG A 33 -5.03 -26.32 9.28
N ALA A 34 -6.12 -25.82 8.67
CA ALA A 34 -7.05 -26.66 7.92
C ALA A 34 -6.38 -27.33 6.72
N GLU A 35 -5.49 -26.63 6.01
CA GLU A 35 -4.65 -27.21 4.95
C GLU A 35 -3.73 -28.32 5.49
N ALA A 36 -3.18 -28.13 6.69
CA ALA A 36 -2.32 -29.10 7.35
C ALA A 36 -3.08 -30.37 7.77
N GLU A 37 -4.27 -30.20 8.37
CA GLU A 37 -5.17 -31.28 8.76
C GLU A 37 -5.59 -32.08 7.52
N ALA A 38 -6.08 -31.40 6.47
CA ALA A 38 -6.43 -32.04 5.21
C ALA A 38 -5.26 -32.79 4.55
N PHE A 39 -4.02 -32.32 4.72
CA PHE A 39 -2.84 -33.03 4.25
C PHE A 39 -2.53 -34.27 5.10
N ALA A 40 -2.62 -34.16 6.42
CA ALA A 40 -2.37 -35.27 7.34
C ALA A 40 -3.44 -36.37 7.22
N ASP A 41 -4.68 -36.01 6.90
CA ASP A 41 -5.79 -36.94 6.64
C ASP A 41 -5.51 -37.87 5.44
N LEU A 42 -4.61 -37.48 4.52
CA LEU A 42 -4.17 -38.31 3.39
C LEU A 42 -3.18 -39.42 3.80
N LEU A 43 -2.75 -39.44 5.06
CA LEU A 43 -1.71 -40.32 5.58
C LEU A 43 -2.30 -41.24 6.69
N PRO A 44 -3.20 -42.19 6.33
CA PRO A 44 -3.96 -42.98 7.31
C PRO A 44 -3.12 -43.93 8.18
N TRP A 45 -1.83 -44.09 7.87
CA TRP A 45 -0.88 -44.90 8.64
C TRP A 45 -0.22 -44.13 9.79
N LEU A 46 -0.46 -42.81 9.92
CA LEU A 46 0.08 -42.02 11.02
C LEU A 46 -0.61 -42.37 12.33
N THR A 47 0.17 -42.42 13.40
CA THR A 47 -0.39 -42.42 14.76
C THR A 47 -0.88 -41.02 15.12
N GLU A 48 -1.74 -40.90 16.13
CA GLU A 48 -2.26 -39.61 16.62
C GLU A 48 -1.14 -38.61 16.92
N ALA A 49 -0.09 -39.05 17.61
CA ALA A 49 1.05 -38.19 17.94
C ALA A 49 1.82 -37.73 16.67
N GLN A 50 1.91 -38.58 15.65
CA GLN A 50 2.54 -38.21 14.38
C GLN A 50 1.65 -37.28 13.56
N TYR A 51 0.33 -37.49 13.59
CA TYR A 51 -0.66 -36.60 12.97
C TYR A 51 -0.55 -35.18 13.53
N GLU A 52 -0.62 -35.03 14.86
CA GLU A 52 -0.51 -33.73 15.52
C GLU A 52 0.81 -33.02 15.20
N GLU A 53 1.91 -33.78 15.16
CA GLU A 53 3.24 -33.27 14.82
C GLU A 53 3.30 -32.74 13.38
N VAL A 54 2.78 -33.51 12.41
CA VAL A 54 2.71 -33.11 11.00
C VAL A 54 1.85 -31.85 10.85
N VAL A 55 0.67 -31.82 11.48
CA VAL A 55 -0.21 -30.65 11.45
C VAL A 55 0.52 -29.42 11.99
N ARG A 56 1.24 -29.56 13.11
CA ARG A 56 1.98 -28.46 13.73
C ARG A 56 3.10 -27.93 12.83
N ILE A 57 3.96 -28.81 12.32
CA ILE A 57 5.10 -28.45 11.47
C ILE A 57 4.60 -27.81 10.17
N TYR A 58 3.64 -28.45 9.49
CA TYR A 58 3.10 -27.94 8.23
C TYR A 58 2.44 -26.57 8.40
N THR A 59 1.63 -26.39 9.47
CA THR A 59 1.02 -25.09 9.77
C THR A 59 2.08 -24.00 9.93
N ALA A 60 3.18 -24.30 10.63
CA ALA A 60 4.27 -23.36 10.86
C ALA A 60 5.00 -23.00 9.55
N ASP A 61 5.34 -24.00 8.73
CA ASP A 61 5.99 -23.79 7.44
C ASP A 61 5.11 -22.97 6.49
N ARG A 62 3.82 -23.32 6.41
CA ARG A 62 2.86 -22.63 5.55
C ARG A 62 2.72 -21.16 5.92
N LEU A 63 2.63 -20.85 7.22
CA LEU A 63 2.61 -19.48 7.71
C LEU A 63 3.90 -18.72 7.39
N ASP A 64 5.06 -19.36 7.50
CA ASP A 64 6.34 -18.73 7.20
C ASP A 64 6.49 -18.43 5.69
N LEU A 65 6.03 -19.36 4.84
CA LEU A 65 5.95 -19.13 3.40
C LEU A 65 5.05 -17.95 3.05
N THR A 66 3.83 -17.87 3.60
CA THR A 66 2.91 -16.75 3.38
C THR A 66 3.52 -15.43 3.83
N ARG A 67 4.22 -15.40 4.99
CA ARG A 67 4.95 -14.21 5.45
C ARG A 67 6.04 -13.78 4.49
N ARG A 68 6.84 -14.71 3.96
CA ARG A 68 7.89 -14.41 2.97
C ARG A 68 7.31 -13.84 1.67
N MET A 69 6.22 -14.43 1.18
CA MET A 69 5.52 -13.93 0.00
C MET A 69 4.98 -12.51 0.22
N LEU A 70 4.32 -12.27 1.35
CA LEU A 70 3.77 -10.95 1.67
C LEU A 70 4.87 -9.88 1.81
N LYS A 71 6.01 -10.21 2.44
CA LYS A 71 7.17 -9.33 2.51
C LYS A 71 7.71 -8.98 1.12
N THR A 72 7.78 -9.96 0.23
CA THR A 72 8.23 -9.75 -1.16
C THR A 72 7.26 -8.85 -1.92
N ILE A 73 5.96 -9.12 -1.84
CA ILE A 73 4.91 -8.30 -2.49
C ILE A 73 4.95 -6.87 -1.96
N ARG A 74 5.05 -6.69 -0.64
CA ARG A 74 5.17 -5.37 -0.02
C ARG A 74 6.40 -4.62 -0.55
N ARG A 75 7.57 -5.28 -0.57
CA ARG A 75 8.81 -4.68 -1.08
C ARG A 75 8.65 -4.24 -2.54
N ARG A 76 8.13 -5.12 -3.40
CA ARG A 76 7.88 -4.81 -4.82
C ARG A 76 6.87 -3.69 -4.99
N GLY A 77 5.78 -3.69 -4.23
CA GLY A 77 4.78 -2.63 -4.24
C GLY A 77 5.40 -1.26 -3.88
N THR A 78 6.25 -1.21 -2.85
CA THR A 78 6.94 0.03 -2.48
C THR A 78 7.97 0.48 -3.51
N GLU A 79 8.63 -0.45 -4.19
CA GLU A 79 9.55 -0.16 -5.28
C GLU A 79 8.82 0.46 -6.48
N LEU A 80 7.72 -0.17 -6.91
CA LEU A 80 6.86 0.37 -7.97
C LEU A 80 6.31 1.74 -7.58
N GLN A 81 5.78 1.90 -6.37
CA GLN A 81 5.20 3.18 -5.94
C GLN A 81 6.22 4.32 -5.99
N ARG A 82 7.48 4.06 -5.62
CA ARG A 82 8.56 5.05 -5.74
C ARG A 82 8.88 5.38 -7.19
N GLU A 83 9.01 4.38 -8.04
CA GLU A 83 9.29 4.60 -9.47
C GLU A 83 8.19 5.43 -10.15
N TYR A 84 6.92 5.13 -9.86
CA TYR A 84 5.79 5.89 -10.38
C TYR A 84 5.71 7.30 -9.78
N ALA A 85 5.96 7.47 -8.48
CA ALA A 85 5.98 8.78 -7.84
C ALA A 85 7.06 9.68 -8.46
N ASP A 86 8.26 9.15 -8.72
CA ASP A 86 9.34 9.90 -9.34
C ASP A 86 9.02 10.32 -10.77
N ARG A 87 8.39 9.43 -11.55
CA ARG A 87 7.91 9.75 -12.90
C ARG A 87 6.82 10.83 -12.86
N TYR A 88 5.87 10.69 -11.95
CA TYR A 88 4.79 11.66 -11.77
C TYR A 88 5.32 13.03 -11.37
N GLU A 89 6.25 13.10 -10.41
CA GLU A 89 6.85 14.36 -9.97
C GLU A 89 7.69 15.04 -11.06
N LYS A 90 8.31 14.27 -11.97
CA LYS A 90 8.98 14.85 -13.15
C LYS A 90 7.96 15.46 -14.12
N LEU A 91 6.87 14.76 -14.44
CA LEU A 91 5.81 15.27 -15.31
C LEU A 91 5.13 16.50 -14.69
N ARG A 92 4.80 16.42 -13.39
CA ARG A 92 4.18 17.51 -12.64
C ARG A 92 5.06 18.76 -12.65
N ARG A 93 6.35 18.64 -12.36
CA ARG A 93 7.30 19.77 -12.44
C ARG A 93 7.36 20.35 -13.85
N GLY A 94 7.43 19.51 -14.88
CA GLY A 94 7.42 19.96 -16.27
C GLY A 94 6.15 20.73 -16.65
N LEU A 95 4.98 20.25 -16.23
CA LEU A 95 3.70 20.93 -16.45
C LEU A 95 3.64 22.26 -15.68
N LEU A 96 4.04 22.26 -14.41
CA LEU A 96 4.07 23.49 -13.61
C LEU A 96 4.97 24.54 -14.24
N CYS A 97 6.18 24.18 -14.68
CA CYS A 97 7.08 25.12 -15.37
C CYS A 97 6.49 25.68 -16.67
N LYS A 98 5.80 24.84 -17.47
CA LYS A 98 5.16 25.28 -18.72
C LYS A 98 4.00 26.22 -18.44
N VAL A 99 3.16 25.90 -17.46
CA VAL A 99 2.01 26.73 -17.08
C VAL A 99 2.49 28.06 -16.51
N THR A 100 3.50 28.08 -15.65
CA THR A 100 4.05 29.33 -15.11
C THR A 100 4.69 30.19 -16.20
N ALA A 101 5.43 29.59 -17.12
CA ALA A 101 5.99 30.31 -18.27
C ALA A 101 4.90 30.93 -19.16
N LEU A 102 3.83 30.17 -19.46
CA LEU A 102 2.72 30.66 -20.28
C LEU A 102 1.96 31.80 -19.58
N LEU A 103 1.76 31.70 -18.25
CA LEU A 103 1.16 32.78 -17.47
C LEU A 103 2.03 34.04 -17.49
N LEU A 104 3.36 33.91 -17.35
CA LEU A 104 4.28 35.07 -17.43
C LEU A 104 4.27 35.74 -18.80
N VAL A 105 4.21 34.96 -19.88
CA VAL A 105 4.09 35.50 -21.24
C VAL A 105 2.75 36.20 -21.42
N ALA A 106 1.65 35.59 -20.97
CA ALA A 106 0.32 36.17 -21.07
C ALA A 106 0.20 37.49 -20.29
N THR A 107 0.76 37.56 -19.07
CA THR A 107 0.78 38.81 -18.29
C THR A 107 1.66 39.87 -18.93
N SER A 108 2.84 39.51 -19.43
CA SER A 108 3.73 40.44 -20.12
C SER A 108 3.08 41.04 -21.38
N VAL A 109 2.43 40.20 -22.20
CA VAL A 109 1.67 40.66 -23.39
C VAL A 109 0.51 41.57 -22.99
N SER A 110 -0.23 41.22 -21.92
CA SER A 110 -1.34 42.04 -21.44
C SER A 110 -0.88 43.40 -20.94
N VAL A 111 0.24 43.47 -20.22
CA VAL A 111 0.84 44.72 -19.75
C VAL A 111 1.31 45.56 -20.92
N LEU A 112 2.02 44.97 -21.88
CA LEU A 112 2.47 45.67 -23.09
C LEU A 112 1.30 46.25 -23.87
N ASN A 113 0.23 45.48 -24.03
CA ASN A 113 -1.00 45.93 -24.69
C ASN A 113 -1.61 47.13 -23.94
N LEU A 114 -1.72 47.06 -22.61
CA LEU A 114 -2.27 48.13 -21.78
C LEU A 114 -1.44 49.42 -21.88
N VAL A 115 -0.11 49.31 -21.92
CA VAL A 115 0.79 50.46 -22.13
C VAL A 115 0.57 51.09 -23.51
N LEU A 116 0.50 50.27 -24.57
CA LEU A 116 0.24 50.77 -25.92
C LEU A 116 -1.14 51.44 -26.07
N VAL A 117 -2.14 50.98 -25.33
CA VAL A 117 -3.48 51.59 -25.32
C VAL A 117 -3.48 52.92 -24.54
N LEU A 118 -2.70 53.04 -23.47
CA LEU A 118 -2.58 54.28 -22.69
C LEU A 118 -1.77 55.37 -23.41
N ASP A 119 -0.81 54.97 -24.25
CA ASP A 119 0.05 55.89 -25.02
C ASP A 119 -0.63 56.43 -26.31
N ARG A 120 -1.83 55.93 -26.64
CA ARG A 120 -2.60 56.28 -27.83
C ARG A 120 -3.79 57.17 -27.50
#